data_AF-A0A955V134-F1
#
_entry.id   AF-A0A955V134-F1
#
_cell.length_a   1.000
_cell.length_b   1.000
_cell.length_c   1.000
_cell.angle_alpha   90.00
_cell.angle_beta   90.00
_cell.angle_gamma   90.00
#
_symmetry.space_group_name_H-M   'P 1'
#
loop_
_entity.id
_entity.type
_entity.pdbx_description
1 polymer ?
#
loop_
_entity_poly.entity_id
_entity_poly.type
_entity_poly.pdbx_seq_one_letter_code
_entity_poly.pdbx_strand_id
1 'polypeptide(L)'
;ALLATARLVLRTRGEWLAVAALVASAFGTLQILLAYVDIYPLSLFAIGGYVWLAARSIERGAHPAAPAAAAALAPFLYIGLVLVVPSFAVVAWAEWQRARSARRIAWACATALAVAGLATVPVLGRPFAWLAYLEAVRASSAAQAGLAAGSSLLPPEYLFTWTHASEVLHDVVLIDAAGWLFLLVAGGALALRRGARALPATAALAIAIAVPYTLYALVMDPVYGAFYDWDLWSPGAGVVTLLGGWALVAWGRDRARLLGVLVGLALAYDATHLLARLNAVQVDSKRHLRESPYHFNLPPGERTPEELKRRAYRRA
;
A
#
# COMPACT_ATOMS: atom_id res chain seq x y z
N ALA A 1 -0.30 13.59 -6.08
CA ALA A 1 -1.27 13.53 -4.96
C ALA A 1 -0.59 13.42 -3.60
N LEU A 2 0.26 12.40 -3.36
CA LEU A 2 1.02 12.23 -2.10
C LEU A 2 1.82 13.47 -1.67
N LEU A 3 2.50 14.14 -2.60
CA LEU A 3 3.23 15.39 -2.34
C LEU A 3 2.34 16.55 -1.90
N ALA A 4 1.12 16.61 -2.42
CA ALA A 4 0.14 17.61 -2.03
C ALA A 4 -0.41 17.31 -0.62
N THR A 5 -0.54 16.03 -0.25
CA THR A 5 -0.83 15.60 1.12
C THR A 5 0.28 15.98 2.09
N ALA A 6 1.54 15.76 1.71
CA ALA A 6 2.69 16.14 2.52
C ALA A 6 2.66 17.65 2.88
N ARG A 7 2.23 18.49 1.94
CA ARG A 7 2.13 19.94 2.12
C ARG A 7 1.09 20.38 3.15
N LEU A 8 0.15 19.50 3.52
CA LEU A 8 -0.85 19.76 4.56
C LEU A 8 -0.30 19.54 5.99
N VAL A 9 0.78 18.78 6.14
CA VAL A 9 1.36 18.42 7.45
C VAL A 9 2.73 19.04 7.73
N LEU A 10 3.39 19.58 6.69
CA LEU A 10 4.73 20.15 6.76
C LEU A 10 4.69 21.67 6.83
N ARG A 11 5.57 22.26 7.64
CA ARG A 11 5.55 23.70 8.00
C ARG A 11 6.40 24.56 7.08
N THR A 12 7.46 24.01 6.50
CA THR A 12 8.42 24.77 5.69
C THR A 12 8.59 24.16 4.30
N ARG A 13 9.12 24.97 3.36
CA ARG A 13 9.48 24.48 2.02
C ARG A 13 10.54 23.40 2.07
N GLY A 14 11.53 23.51 2.98
CA GLY A 14 12.58 22.51 3.16
C GLY A 14 12.05 21.18 3.68
N GLU A 15 11.13 21.21 4.66
CA GLU A 15 10.43 20.01 5.13
C GLU A 15 9.68 19.32 3.98
N TRP A 16 8.96 20.10 3.17
CA TRP A 16 8.23 19.60 2.02
C TRP A 16 9.15 18.99 0.95
N LEU A 17 10.25 19.66 0.61
CA LEU A 17 11.22 19.14 -0.36
C LEU A 17 11.87 17.83 0.10
N ALA A 18 12.19 17.72 1.40
CA ALA A 18 12.77 16.50 1.96
C ALA A 18 11.81 15.31 1.84
N VAL A 19 10.56 15.48 2.28
CA VAL A 19 9.55 14.41 2.15
C VAL A 19 9.22 14.13 0.68
N ALA A 20 9.22 15.16 -0.17
CA ALA A 20 8.97 14.97 -1.59
C ALA A 20 10.06 14.15 -2.27
N ALA A 21 11.33 14.40 -1.93
CA ALA A 21 12.45 13.62 -2.43
C ALA A 21 12.34 12.16 -2.00
N LEU A 22 12.04 11.89 -0.71
CA LEU A 22 11.86 10.53 -0.18
C LEU A 22 10.69 9.80 -0.87
N VAL A 23 9.52 10.45 -0.99
CA VAL A 23 8.37 9.81 -1.65
C VAL A 23 8.64 9.55 -3.14
N ALA A 24 9.41 10.42 -3.80
CA ALA A 24 9.80 10.23 -5.20
C ALA A 24 10.85 9.12 -5.39
N SER A 25 11.73 8.91 -4.41
CA SER A 25 12.72 7.83 -4.43
C SER A 25 12.16 6.47 -3.98
N ALA A 26 11.02 6.47 -3.26
CA ALA A 26 10.30 5.26 -2.89
C ALA A 26 9.96 4.41 -4.12
N PHE A 27 10.16 3.10 -4.00
CA PHE A 27 10.19 2.22 -5.15
C PHE A 27 8.90 2.19 -5.97
N GLY A 28 7.73 2.12 -5.33
CA GLY A 28 6.45 2.15 -6.04
C GLY A 28 6.21 3.43 -6.83
N THR A 29 6.72 4.58 -6.35
CA THR A 29 6.63 5.85 -7.09
C THR A 29 7.60 5.86 -8.27
N LEU A 30 8.78 5.30 -8.06
CA LEU A 30 9.87 5.28 -9.03
C LEU A 30 9.57 4.37 -10.24
N GLN A 31 8.85 3.27 -10.04
CA GLN A 31 8.37 2.41 -11.12
C GLN A 31 7.55 3.19 -12.16
N ILE A 32 6.70 4.13 -11.71
CA ILE A 32 5.93 5.00 -12.62
C ILE A 32 6.85 5.91 -13.45
N LEU A 33 7.90 6.47 -12.82
CA LEU A 33 8.85 7.36 -13.49
C LEU A 33 9.66 6.64 -14.56
N LEU A 34 9.84 5.34 -14.43
CA LEU A 34 10.57 4.49 -15.37
C LEU A 34 9.66 3.83 -16.41
N ALA A 35 8.41 4.30 -16.55
CA ALA A 35 7.42 3.78 -17.48
C ALA A 35 7.11 2.28 -17.32
N TYR A 36 7.20 1.76 -16.10
CA TYR A 36 6.68 0.42 -15.79
C TYR A 36 5.15 0.44 -15.96
N VAL A 37 4.63 -0.30 -16.94
CA VAL A 37 3.20 -0.36 -17.25
C VAL A 37 2.62 -1.65 -16.68
N ASP A 38 1.93 -1.52 -15.55
CA ASP A 38 1.21 -2.61 -14.88
C ASP A 38 0.02 -2.05 -14.08
N ILE A 39 -0.72 -2.91 -13.37
CA ILE A 39 -1.82 -2.54 -12.47
C ILE A 39 -1.33 -1.70 -11.27
N TYR A 40 -0.05 -1.81 -10.90
CA TYR A 40 0.52 -1.16 -9.73
C TYR A 40 0.59 0.37 -9.84
N PRO A 41 1.02 0.98 -10.95
CA PRO A 41 0.86 2.43 -11.19
C PRO A 41 -0.58 2.94 -10.99
N LEU A 42 -1.58 2.19 -11.48
CA LEU A 42 -2.99 2.53 -11.32
C LEU A 42 -3.40 2.47 -9.84
N SER A 43 -2.94 1.45 -9.11
CA SER A 43 -3.17 1.35 -7.67
C SER A 43 -2.52 2.49 -6.88
N LEU A 44 -1.32 2.93 -7.26
CA LEU A 44 -0.63 4.07 -6.64
C LEU A 44 -1.36 5.38 -6.93
N PHE A 45 -1.88 5.55 -8.15
CA PHE A 45 -2.71 6.69 -8.49
C PHE A 45 -4.00 6.71 -7.64
N ALA A 46 -4.67 5.58 -7.51
CA ALA A 46 -5.90 5.44 -6.73
C ALA A 46 -5.68 5.72 -5.24
N ILE A 47 -4.68 5.08 -4.60
CA ILE A 47 -4.37 5.32 -3.19
C ILE A 47 -3.87 6.75 -2.95
N GLY A 48 -3.02 7.28 -3.83
CA GLY A 48 -2.53 8.65 -3.73
C GLY A 48 -3.66 9.67 -3.86
N GLY A 49 -4.58 9.47 -4.82
CA GLY A 49 -5.77 10.29 -5.02
C GLY A 49 -6.70 10.26 -3.82
N TYR A 50 -6.98 9.06 -3.28
CA TYR A 50 -7.74 8.88 -2.05
C TYR A 50 -7.11 9.62 -0.87
N VAL A 51 -5.82 9.37 -0.59
CA VAL A 51 -5.07 10.00 0.51
C VAL A 51 -5.13 11.53 0.42
N TRP A 52 -4.98 12.08 -0.79
CA TRP A 52 -5.04 13.52 -1.01
C TRP A 52 -6.45 14.10 -0.78
N LEU A 53 -7.49 13.45 -1.32
CA LEU A 53 -8.88 13.89 -1.12
C LEU A 53 -9.31 13.76 0.35
N ALA A 54 -8.88 12.70 1.03
CA ALA A 54 -9.16 12.45 2.43
C ALA A 54 -8.47 13.50 3.31
N ALA A 55 -7.19 13.77 3.06
CA ALA A 55 -6.46 14.83 3.76
C ALA A 55 -7.06 16.22 3.48
N ARG A 56 -7.46 16.53 2.23
CA ARG A 56 -8.18 17.78 1.95
C ARG A 56 -9.52 17.87 2.64
N SER A 57 -10.28 16.78 2.75
CA SER A 57 -11.55 16.77 3.49
C SER A 57 -11.31 17.02 4.99
N ILE A 58 -10.26 16.41 5.55
CA ILE A 58 -9.80 16.68 6.91
C ILE A 58 -9.41 18.17 7.04
N GLU A 59 -8.65 18.74 6.11
CA GLU A 59 -8.26 20.16 6.16
C GLU A 59 -9.34 21.14 5.63
N ARG A 60 -10.60 20.69 5.49
CA ARG A 60 -11.77 21.49 5.01
C ARG A 60 -11.67 22.01 3.58
N GLY A 61 -10.71 21.53 2.80
CA GLY A 61 -10.53 21.86 1.39
C GLY A 61 -11.32 20.97 0.41
N ALA A 62 -12.05 19.96 0.88
CA ALA A 62 -12.91 19.10 0.07
C ALA A 62 -14.17 18.63 0.84
N HIS A 63 -15.23 18.25 0.12
CA HIS A 63 -16.40 17.59 0.71
C HIS A 63 -16.11 16.11 0.99
N PRO A 64 -16.59 15.49 2.09
CA PRO A 64 -16.32 14.08 2.43
C PRO A 64 -16.81 13.07 1.38
N ALA A 65 -17.74 13.46 0.51
CA ALA A 65 -18.17 12.63 -0.62
C ALA A 65 -17.05 12.32 -1.62
N ALA A 66 -16.07 13.22 -1.79
CA ALA A 66 -14.96 12.99 -2.72
C ALA A 66 -14.03 11.85 -2.27
N PRO A 67 -13.48 11.84 -1.03
CA PRO A 67 -12.72 10.69 -0.55
C PRO A 67 -13.58 9.42 -0.40
N ALA A 68 -14.87 9.54 -0.11
CA ALA A 68 -15.77 8.38 -0.06
C ALA A 68 -15.94 7.73 -1.45
N ALA A 69 -16.12 8.54 -2.51
CA ALA A 69 -16.14 8.08 -3.88
C ALA A 69 -14.83 7.40 -4.28
N ALA A 70 -13.69 8.03 -3.96
CA ALA A 70 -12.37 7.48 -4.27
C ALA A 70 -12.12 6.14 -3.55
N ALA A 71 -12.47 6.04 -2.26
CA ALA A 71 -12.37 4.78 -1.51
C ALA A 71 -13.29 3.69 -2.08
N ALA A 72 -14.51 4.05 -2.49
CA ALA A 72 -15.47 3.10 -3.05
C ALA A 72 -15.04 2.58 -4.44
N LEU A 73 -14.38 3.42 -5.24
CA LEU A 73 -13.87 3.05 -6.56
C LEU A 73 -12.58 2.22 -6.49
N ALA A 74 -11.74 2.46 -5.49
CA ALA A 74 -10.39 1.89 -5.40
C ALA A 74 -10.33 0.36 -5.55
N PRO A 75 -11.20 -0.45 -4.92
CA PRO A 75 -11.19 -1.92 -5.07
C PRO A 75 -11.48 -2.42 -6.48
N PHE A 76 -12.13 -1.61 -7.32
CA PHE A 76 -12.41 -1.93 -8.72
C PHE A 76 -11.23 -1.59 -9.64
N LEU A 77 -10.30 -0.75 -9.19
CA LEU A 77 -9.06 -0.45 -9.89
C LEU A 77 -7.95 -1.44 -9.47
N TYR A 78 -7.91 -1.79 -8.19
CA TYR A 78 -7.02 -2.81 -7.65
C TYR A 78 -7.62 -3.39 -6.37
N ILE A 79 -7.89 -4.70 -6.33
CA ILE A 79 -8.65 -5.33 -5.24
C ILE A 79 -8.00 -5.15 -3.86
N GLY A 80 -6.66 -5.12 -3.79
CA GLY A 80 -5.91 -4.89 -2.55
C GLY A 80 -6.20 -3.54 -1.89
N LEU A 81 -6.72 -2.55 -2.65
CA LEU A 81 -7.13 -1.27 -2.07
C LEU A 81 -8.42 -1.35 -1.24
N VAL A 82 -9.07 -2.51 -1.14
CA VAL A 82 -10.13 -2.72 -0.14
C VAL A 82 -9.64 -2.41 1.28
N LEU A 83 -8.35 -2.61 1.55
CA LEU A 83 -7.71 -2.33 2.84
C LEU A 83 -7.66 -0.86 3.21
N VAL A 84 -7.81 0.05 2.24
CA VAL A 84 -7.81 1.50 2.50
C VAL A 84 -9.21 1.99 2.88
N VAL A 85 -10.27 1.24 2.57
CA VAL A 85 -11.67 1.64 2.82
C VAL A 85 -11.93 1.95 4.31
N PRO A 86 -11.47 1.12 5.28
CA PRO A 86 -11.67 1.41 6.70
C PRO A 86 -11.07 2.74 7.15
N SER A 87 -10.02 3.22 6.48
CA SER A 87 -9.39 4.50 6.84
C SER A 87 -10.29 5.73 6.61
N PHE A 88 -11.38 5.57 5.83
CA PHE A 88 -12.42 6.61 5.71
C PHE A 88 -13.08 6.93 7.06
N ALA A 89 -13.06 6.02 8.03
CA ALA A 89 -13.53 6.29 9.38
C ALA A 89 -12.84 7.52 10.01
N VAL A 90 -11.57 7.78 9.67
CA VAL A 90 -10.86 8.99 10.14
C VAL A 90 -11.48 10.26 9.57
N VAL A 91 -11.87 10.24 8.29
CA VAL A 91 -12.56 11.37 7.63
C VAL A 91 -13.95 11.57 8.22
N ALA A 92 -14.72 10.49 8.39
CA ALA A 92 -16.06 10.53 8.97
C ALA A 92 -16.03 11.05 10.42
N TRP A 93 -15.08 10.57 11.23
CA TRP A 93 -14.85 11.04 12.59
C TRP A 93 -14.49 12.52 12.62
N ALA A 94 -13.57 12.95 11.75
CA ALA A 94 -13.16 14.34 11.65
C ALA A 94 -14.35 15.25 11.28
N GLU A 95 -15.25 14.82 10.39
CA GLU A 95 -16.48 15.57 10.06
C GLU A 95 -17.49 15.56 11.20
N TRP A 96 -17.67 14.44 11.91
CA TRP A 96 -18.56 14.30 13.06
C TRP A 96 -18.18 15.24 14.21
N GLN A 97 -16.89 15.30 14.56
CA GLN A 97 -16.35 16.16 15.62
C GLN A 97 -16.55 17.66 15.37
N ARG A 98 -16.89 18.07 14.13
CA ARG A 98 -17.07 19.49 13.75
C ARG A 98 -18.50 19.99 13.96
N ALA A 99 -19.38 19.22 14.59
CA ALA A 99 -20.82 19.49 14.67
C ALA A 99 -21.46 19.76 13.29
N ARG A 100 -20.84 19.25 12.21
CA ARG A 100 -21.36 19.35 10.85
C ARG A 100 -22.31 18.19 10.60
N SER A 101 -23.43 18.51 9.92
CA SER A 101 -24.62 17.68 9.94
C SER A 101 -24.38 16.27 9.39
N ALA A 102 -25.06 15.30 10.01
CA ALA A 102 -25.19 13.92 9.53
C ALA A 102 -25.52 13.84 8.02
N ARG A 103 -26.13 14.89 7.45
CA ARG A 103 -26.37 15.06 6.02
C ARG A 103 -25.11 14.97 5.15
N ARG A 104 -23.97 15.55 5.57
CA ARG A 104 -22.71 15.47 4.77
C ARG A 104 -22.15 14.05 4.74
N ILE A 105 -22.22 13.36 5.87
CA ILE A 105 -21.83 11.95 5.98
C ILE A 105 -22.80 11.09 5.16
N ALA A 106 -24.11 11.33 5.26
CA ALA A 106 -25.12 10.64 4.45
C ALA A 106 -24.88 10.83 2.94
N TRP A 107 -24.57 12.05 2.50
CA TRP A 107 -24.16 12.29 1.10
C TRP A 107 -22.90 11.56 0.72
N ALA A 108 -21.91 11.47 1.61
CA ALA A 108 -20.70 10.71 1.36
C ALA A 108 -20.99 9.21 1.18
N CYS A 109 -21.84 8.64 2.06
CA CYS A 109 -22.30 7.25 1.94
C CYS A 109 -23.10 7.03 0.66
N ALA A 110 -24.05 7.90 0.32
CA ALA A 110 -24.84 7.81 -0.91
C ALA A 110 -23.95 7.88 -2.16
N THR A 111 -22.94 8.76 -2.15
CA THR A 111 -21.97 8.88 -3.24
C THR A 111 -21.12 7.61 -3.35
N ALA A 112 -20.63 7.08 -2.23
CA ALA A 112 -19.87 5.82 -2.23
C ALA A 112 -20.69 4.66 -2.79
N LEU A 113 -21.96 4.53 -2.38
CA LEU A 113 -22.89 3.51 -2.88
C LEU A 113 -23.11 3.67 -4.39
N ALA A 114 -23.38 4.88 -4.86
CA ALA A 114 -23.57 5.15 -6.29
C ALA A 114 -22.32 4.82 -7.11
N VAL A 115 -21.14 5.25 -6.65
CA VAL A 115 -19.87 4.99 -7.33
C VAL A 115 -19.54 3.50 -7.35
N ALA A 116 -19.64 2.81 -6.22
CA ALA A 116 -19.45 1.36 -6.16
C ALA A 116 -20.46 0.61 -7.05
N GLY A 117 -21.70 1.10 -7.13
CA GLY A 117 -22.73 0.59 -8.03
C GLY A 117 -22.31 0.71 -9.49
N LEU A 118 -21.97 1.92 -9.93
CA LEU A 118 -21.56 2.21 -11.29
C LEU A 118 -20.24 1.54 -11.69
N ALA A 119 -19.33 1.31 -10.73
CA ALA A 119 -18.06 0.66 -10.99
C ALA A 119 -18.17 -0.80 -11.48
N THR A 120 -19.34 -1.44 -11.33
CA THR A 120 -19.60 -2.78 -11.91
C THR A 120 -19.92 -2.77 -13.40
N VAL A 121 -20.27 -1.62 -13.99
CA VAL A 121 -20.70 -1.50 -15.39
C VAL A 121 -19.62 -1.91 -16.39
N PRO A 122 -18.34 -1.49 -16.27
CA PRO A 122 -17.33 -1.83 -17.27
C PRO A 122 -17.09 -3.33 -17.44
N VAL A 123 -17.27 -4.11 -16.36
CA VAL A 123 -17.02 -5.57 -16.37
C VAL A 123 -18.29 -6.36 -16.63
N LEU A 124 -19.43 -5.95 -16.07
CA LEU A 124 -20.66 -6.75 -16.06
C LEU A 124 -21.78 -6.15 -16.92
N GLY A 125 -21.58 -4.97 -17.52
CA GLY A 125 -22.57 -4.29 -18.37
C GLY A 125 -23.79 -3.73 -17.63
N ARG A 126 -23.86 -3.87 -16.30
CA ARG A 126 -24.99 -3.41 -15.47
C ARG A 126 -24.49 -2.81 -14.15
N PRO A 127 -25.12 -1.75 -13.63
CA PRO A 127 -24.73 -1.16 -12.36
C PRO A 127 -25.24 -2.02 -11.19
N PHE A 128 -24.64 -1.84 -10.01
CA PHE A 128 -25.01 -2.50 -8.75
C PHE A 128 -24.94 -4.03 -8.77
N ALA A 129 -24.21 -4.63 -9.71
CA ALA A 129 -24.04 -6.09 -9.79
C ALA A 129 -22.94 -6.63 -8.85
N TRP A 130 -22.95 -6.19 -7.59
CA TRP A 130 -21.87 -6.46 -6.63
C TRP A 130 -21.68 -7.94 -6.32
N LEU A 131 -22.76 -8.70 -6.15
CA LEU A 131 -22.66 -10.14 -5.86
C LEU A 131 -22.02 -10.89 -7.02
N ALA A 132 -22.46 -10.62 -8.25
CA ALA A 132 -21.87 -11.19 -9.46
C ALA A 132 -20.41 -10.76 -9.64
N TYR A 133 -20.06 -9.51 -9.30
CA TYR A 133 -18.68 -9.05 -9.32
C TYR A 133 -17.81 -9.78 -8.28
N LEU A 134 -18.31 -9.94 -7.05
CA LEU A 134 -17.61 -10.69 -6.00
C LEU A 134 -17.45 -12.17 -6.38
N GLU A 135 -18.44 -12.79 -6.99
CA GLU A 135 -18.34 -14.15 -7.52
C GLU A 135 -17.30 -14.26 -8.62
N ALA A 136 -17.27 -13.30 -9.57
CA ALA A 136 -16.25 -13.26 -10.63
C ALA A 136 -14.84 -13.05 -10.06
N VAL A 137 -14.67 -12.15 -9.09
CA VAL A 137 -13.39 -11.93 -8.40
C VAL A 137 -13.00 -13.17 -7.60
N ARG A 138 -13.94 -13.83 -6.90
CA ARG A 138 -13.68 -15.08 -6.18
C ARG A 138 -13.33 -16.22 -7.13
N ALA A 139 -13.96 -16.33 -8.29
CA ALA A 139 -13.64 -17.35 -9.29
C ALA A 139 -12.27 -17.10 -9.92
N SER A 140 -11.95 -15.84 -10.26
CA SER A 140 -10.63 -15.43 -10.75
C SER A 140 -9.56 -15.67 -9.68
N SER A 141 -9.83 -15.27 -8.44
CA SER A 141 -8.96 -15.53 -7.30
C SER A 141 -8.83 -17.03 -7.04
N ALA A 142 -9.89 -17.84 -7.07
CA ALA A 142 -9.80 -19.30 -6.92
C ALA A 142 -8.96 -19.95 -8.04
N ALA A 143 -9.05 -19.43 -9.26
CA ALA A 143 -8.21 -19.86 -10.39
C ALA A 143 -6.75 -19.39 -10.28
N GLN A 144 -6.49 -18.34 -9.47
CA GLN A 144 -5.18 -17.69 -9.35
C GLN A 144 -4.51 -17.85 -7.96
N ALA A 145 -5.22 -18.20 -6.89
CA ALA A 145 -4.80 -17.94 -5.51
C ALA A 145 -4.32 -19.18 -4.76
N GLY A 146 -3.14 -19.02 -4.14
CA GLY A 146 -2.82 -19.55 -2.81
C GLY A 146 -2.92 -21.06 -2.61
N LEU A 147 -2.73 -21.49 -1.36
CA LEU A 147 -2.82 -22.89 -0.96
C LEU A 147 -4.26 -23.39 -0.74
N ALA A 148 -5.27 -22.52 -0.86
CA ALA A 148 -6.68 -22.87 -0.78
C ALA A 148 -7.50 -21.97 -1.71
N ALA A 149 -8.43 -22.56 -2.47
CA ALA A 149 -9.25 -21.90 -3.51
C ALA A 149 -10.13 -20.71 -3.04
N GLY A 150 -10.14 -20.37 -1.74
CA GLY A 150 -10.88 -19.24 -1.18
C GLY A 150 -10.03 -18.27 -0.35
N SER A 151 -8.71 -18.45 -0.29
CA SER A 151 -7.83 -17.65 0.57
C SER A 151 -6.57 -17.22 -0.17
N SER A 152 -6.23 -15.94 -0.03
CA SER A 152 -4.92 -15.39 -0.41
C SER A 152 -3.92 -15.37 0.74
N LEU A 153 -4.25 -16.02 1.88
CA LEU A 153 -3.40 -16.06 3.07
C LEU A 153 -2.44 -17.26 3.04
N LEU A 154 -1.26 -17.05 3.60
CA LEU A 154 -0.30 -18.12 3.87
C LEU A 154 -0.84 -19.07 4.96
N PRO A 155 -0.42 -20.35 4.95
CA PRO A 155 -0.74 -21.28 6.01
C PRO A 155 -0.17 -20.80 7.35
N PRO A 156 -0.90 -20.98 8.46
CA PRO A 156 -0.40 -20.63 9.78
C PRO A 156 0.99 -21.21 10.08
N GLU A 157 1.24 -22.47 9.69
CA GLU A 157 2.51 -23.13 9.90
C GLU A 157 3.69 -22.44 9.20
N TYR A 158 3.45 -21.77 8.07
CA TYR A 158 4.48 -21.02 7.34
C TYR A 158 4.71 -19.63 7.94
N LEU A 159 3.64 -18.97 8.38
CA LEU A 159 3.70 -17.62 8.99
C LEU A 159 4.63 -17.53 10.20
N PHE A 160 4.84 -18.63 10.91
CA PHE A 160 5.72 -18.68 12.09
C PHE A 160 7.12 -19.25 11.79
N THR A 161 7.49 -19.39 10.51
CA THR A 161 8.83 -19.85 10.11
C THR A 161 9.83 -18.69 10.00
N TRP A 162 11.12 -19.02 10.16
CA TRP A 162 12.21 -18.06 9.89
C TRP A 162 12.27 -17.67 8.40
N THR A 163 11.92 -18.60 7.51
CA THR A 163 11.87 -18.38 6.06
C THR A 163 10.89 -17.24 5.73
N HIS A 164 9.66 -17.33 6.22
CA HIS A 164 8.67 -16.26 6.03
C HIS A 164 9.14 -14.92 6.60
N ALA A 165 9.70 -14.91 7.82
CA ALA A 165 10.23 -13.69 8.43
C ALA A 165 11.37 -13.07 7.59
N SER A 166 12.24 -13.90 7.03
CA SER A 166 13.31 -13.48 6.13
C SER A 166 12.74 -12.91 4.82
N GLU A 167 11.73 -13.52 4.22
CA GLU A 167 11.09 -13.02 2.99
C GLU A 167 10.44 -11.66 3.20
N VAL A 168 9.63 -11.52 4.26
CA VAL A 168 9.02 -10.24 4.64
C VAL A 168 10.08 -9.17 4.84
N LEU A 169 11.18 -9.50 5.54
CA LEU A 169 12.25 -8.54 5.78
C LEU A 169 12.94 -8.14 4.47
N HIS A 170 13.18 -9.10 3.57
CA HIS A 170 13.72 -8.82 2.25
C HIS A 170 12.79 -7.91 1.45
N ASP A 171 11.49 -8.16 1.44
CA ASP A 171 10.51 -7.33 0.72
C ASP A 171 10.47 -5.90 1.29
N VAL A 172 10.40 -5.76 2.62
CA VAL A 172 10.44 -4.46 3.30
C VAL A 172 11.69 -3.67 2.92
N VAL A 173 12.86 -4.32 2.93
CA VAL A 173 14.15 -3.71 2.57
C VAL A 173 14.23 -3.42 1.07
N LEU A 174 13.67 -4.30 0.25
CA LEU A 174 13.65 -4.18 -1.20
C LEU A 174 12.62 -3.18 -1.69
N ILE A 175 11.63 -2.79 -0.90
CA ILE A 175 10.62 -1.83 -1.33
C ILE A 175 10.95 -0.44 -0.81
N ASP A 176 11.15 -0.28 0.50
CA ASP A 176 11.37 1.04 1.11
C ASP A 176 11.97 0.94 2.52
N ALA A 177 13.21 0.47 2.63
CA ALA A 177 13.86 0.34 3.94
C ALA A 177 13.96 1.68 4.70
N ALA A 178 14.19 2.78 3.96
CA ALA A 178 14.35 4.10 4.57
C ALA A 178 13.03 4.61 5.17
N GLY A 179 11.92 4.54 4.43
CA GLY A 179 10.60 4.92 4.94
C GLY A 179 10.19 4.09 6.16
N TRP A 180 10.45 2.78 6.13
CA TRP A 180 10.24 1.88 7.26
C TRP A 180 11.09 2.22 8.48
N LEU A 181 12.40 2.45 8.28
CA LEU A 181 13.30 2.83 9.36
C LEU A 181 12.87 4.14 10.02
N PHE A 182 12.50 5.15 9.22
CA PHE A 182 12.01 6.42 9.75
C PHE A 182 10.68 6.28 10.47
N LEU A 183 9.76 5.46 9.95
CA LEU A 183 8.50 5.17 10.63
C LEU A 183 8.73 4.52 11.99
N LEU A 184 9.56 3.47 12.06
CA LEU A 184 9.81 2.73 13.30
C LEU A 184 10.59 3.58 14.31
N VAL A 185 11.69 4.20 13.89
CA VAL A 185 12.59 4.92 14.80
C VAL A 185 12.04 6.31 15.15
N ALA A 186 11.80 7.15 14.15
CA ALA A 186 11.32 8.51 14.40
C ALA A 186 9.86 8.52 14.84
N GLY A 187 9.02 7.68 14.22
CA GLY A 187 7.62 7.50 14.64
C GLY A 187 7.50 6.90 16.04
N GLY A 188 8.29 5.86 16.35
CA GLY A 188 8.36 5.29 17.70
C GLY A 188 8.83 6.31 18.75
N ALA A 189 9.90 7.05 18.46
CA ALA A 189 10.37 8.12 19.34
C ALA A 189 9.32 9.22 19.55
N LEU A 190 8.56 9.58 18.50
CA LEU A 190 7.45 10.53 18.61
C LEU A 190 6.29 9.99 19.44
N ALA A 191 5.93 8.72 19.29
CA ALA A 191 4.89 8.07 20.07
C ALA A 191 5.25 8.05 21.55
N LEU A 192 6.49 7.66 21.89
CA LEU A 192 7.00 7.69 23.26
C LEU A 192 7.01 9.10 23.86
N ARG A 193 7.43 10.11 23.09
CA ARG A 193 7.50 11.51 23.55
C ARG A 193 6.13 12.18 23.70
N ARG A 194 5.15 11.80 22.88
CA ARG A 194 3.81 12.42 22.89
C ARG A 194 2.82 11.69 23.79
N GLY A 195 3.06 10.44 24.16
CA GLY A 195 2.10 9.64 24.95
C GLY A 195 0.74 9.59 24.26
N ALA A 196 -0.35 9.58 25.04
CA ALA A 196 -1.73 9.55 24.55
C ALA A 196 -2.23 10.87 23.91
N ARG A 197 -1.35 11.84 23.62
CA ARG A 197 -1.77 13.08 22.95
C ARG A 197 -2.25 12.80 21.54
N ALA A 198 -3.35 13.43 21.16
CA ALA A 198 -3.96 13.26 19.84
C ALA A 198 -2.96 13.58 18.71
N LEU A 199 -2.78 12.62 17.81
CA LEU A 199 -2.05 12.80 16.55
C LEU A 199 -2.83 13.75 15.63
N PRO A 200 -2.14 14.51 14.74
CA PRO A 200 -2.83 15.19 13.66
C PRO A 200 -3.69 14.21 12.86
N ALA A 201 -4.92 14.58 12.50
CA ALA A 201 -5.85 13.69 11.81
C ALA A 201 -5.30 13.16 10.47
N THR A 202 -4.44 13.92 9.80
CA THR A 202 -3.70 13.53 8.60
C THR A 202 -2.64 12.46 8.87
N ALA A 203 -1.98 12.48 10.03
CA ALA A 203 -1.09 11.40 10.46
C ALA A 203 -1.89 10.16 10.86
N ALA A 204 -3.03 10.33 11.55
CA ALA A 204 -3.94 9.24 11.87
C ALA A 204 -4.50 8.54 10.61
N LEU A 205 -4.83 9.32 9.57
CA LEU A 205 -5.23 8.79 8.26
C LEU A 205 -4.11 7.93 7.63
N ALA A 206 -2.89 8.45 7.60
CA ALA A 206 -1.75 7.71 7.04
C ALA A 206 -1.46 6.40 7.81
N ILE A 207 -1.59 6.41 9.14
CA ILE A 207 -1.52 5.19 9.97
C ILE A 207 -2.66 4.22 9.64
N ALA A 208 -3.88 4.72 9.53
CA ALA A 208 -5.07 3.92 9.22
C ALA A 208 -5.02 3.26 7.84
N ILE A 209 -4.14 3.72 6.95
CA ILE A 209 -3.87 3.11 5.64
C ILE A 209 -2.67 2.16 5.73
N ALA A 210 -1.56 2.63 6.32
CA ALA A 210 -0.32 1.89 6.38
C ALA A 210 -0.44 0.60 7.21
N VAL A 211 -1.15 0.62 8.35
CA VAL A 211 -1.25 -0.54 9.23
C VAL A 211 -2.01 -1.71 8.59
N PRO A 212 -3.25 -1.55 8.09
CA PRO A 212 -3.95 -2.67 7.42
C PRO A 212 -3.19 -3.20 6.20
N TYR A 213 -2.57 -2.30 5.43
CA TYR A 213 -1.75 -2.67 4.30
C TYR A 213 -0.56 -3.54 4.70
N THR A 214 0.16 -3.12 5.74
CA THR A 214 1.33 -3.85 6.25
C THR A 214 0.92 -5.19 6.84
N LEU A 215 -0.14 -5.22 7.65
CA LEU A 215 -0.65 -6.46 8.20
C LEU A 215 -1.01 -7.44 7.09
N TYR A 216 -1.64 -6.96 6.02
CA TYR A 216 -1.93 -7.79 4.86
C TYR A 216 -0.66 -8.28 4.16
N ALA A 217 0.35 -7.42 3.97
CA ALA A 217 1.65 -7.81 3.42
C ALA A 217 2.36 -8.89 4.24
N LEU A 218 2.15 -8.92 5.56
CA LEU A 218 2.72 -9.94 6.44
C LEU A 218 2.01 -11.29 6.36
N VAL A 219 0.74 -11.35 5.94
CA VAL A 219 -0.05 -12.59 6.02
C VAL A 219 -0.50 -13.13 4.67
N MET A 220 -0.42 -12.31 3.63
CA MET A 220 -0.76 -12.68 2.28
C MET A 220 0.34 -13.56 1.69
N ASP A 221 -0.04 -14.50 0.83
CA ASP A 221 0.86 -15.36 0.08
C ASP A 221 1.37 -14.60 -1.15
N PRO A 222 2.56 -13.95 -1.13
CA PRO A 222 3.10 -13.33 -2.34
C PRO A 222 3.46 -14.39 -3.39
N VAL A 223 3.50 -15.67 -2.99
CA VAL A 223 3.82 -16.81 -3.84
C VAL A 223 2.56 -17.18 -4.64
N TYR A 224 2.24 -16.32 -5.61
CA TYR A 224 1.65 -16.73 -6.90
C TYR A 224 2.63 -17.62 -7.68
N GLY A 225 3.19 -18.63 -7.01
CA GLY A 225 4.31 -19.42 -7.49
C GLY A 225 5.66 -18.71 -7.46
N ALA A 226 5.74 -17.41 -7.72
CA ALA A 226 7.03 -16.75 -7.73
C ALA A 226 7.47 -16.43 -6.29
N PHE A 227 8.59 -17.00 -5.85
CA PHE A 227 9.34 -16.41 -4.75
C PHE A 227 9.69 -14.96 -5.16
N TYR A 228 9.44 -13.99 -4.28
CA TYR A 228 9.78 -12.57 -4.46
C TYR A 228 8.90 -11.75 -5.44
N ASP A 229 7.57 -11.75 -5.26
CA ASP A 229 6.64 -10.85 -5.97
C ASP A 229 6.53 -9.47 -5.28
N TRP A 230 7.68 -8.80 -5.18
CA TRP A 230 7.85 -7.57 -4.39
C TRP A 230 7.13 -6.34 -4.97
N ASP A 231 6.72 -6.38 -6.25
CA ASP A 231 6.06 -5.25 -6.91
C ASP A 231 4.58 -5.11 -6.49
N LEU A 232 3.93 -6.20 -6.09
CA LEU A 232 2.58 -6.25 -5.49
C LEU A 232 2.44 -5.31 -4.29
N TRP A 233 3.54 -5.12 -3.56
CA TRP A 233 3.63 -4.36 -2.31
C TRP A 233 4.24 -2.96 -2.47
N SER A 234 4.74 -2.65 -3.67
CA SER A 234 5.33 -1.36 -3.97
C SER A 234 4.36 -0.16 -3.86
N PRO A 235 3.04 -0.27 -4.13
CA PRO A 235 2.15 0.89 -4.08
C PRO A 235 1.96 1.47 -2.66
N GLY A 236 2.00 0.61 -1.63
CA GLY A 236 1.91 1.06 -0.25
C GLY A 236 3.18 1.72 0.26
N ALA A 237 4.32 1.48 -0.40
CA ALA A 237 5.60 2.12 -0.09
C ALA A 237 5.45 3.63 -0.02
N GLY A 238 4.85 4.26 -1.05
CA GLY A 238 4.68 5.72 -1.08
C GLY A 238 3.89 6.30 0.11
N VAL A 239 2.96 5.52 0.69
CA VAL A 239 2.22 5.92 1.91
C VAL A 239 3.07 5.73 3.16
N VAL A 240 3.80 4.61 3.25
CA VAL A 240 4.75 4.35 4.34
C VAL A 240 5.87 5.40 4.35
N THR A 241 6.48 5.70 3.19
CA THR A 241 7.50 6.74 3.05
C THR A 241 6.96 8.12 3.40
N LEU A 242 5.72 8.43 3.03
CA LEU A 242 5.08 9.70 3.41
C LEU A 242 4.94 9.80 4.93
N LEU A 243 4.48 8.74 5.59
CA LEU A 243 4.32 8.70 7.05
C LEU A 243 5.68 8.72 7.77
N GLY A 244 6.65 7.93 7.31
CA GLY A 244 8.00 7.88 7.83
C GLY A 244 8.74 9.21 7.65
N GLY A 245 8.65 9.83 6.47
CA GLY A 245 9.20 11.15 6.18
C GLY A 245 8.58 12.25 7.03
N TRP A 246 7.25 12.21 7.23
CA TRP A 246 6.58 13.11 8.17
C TRP A 246 7.09 12.92 9.60
N ALA A 247 7.23 11.66 10.06
CA ALA A 247 7.71 11.35 11.40
C ALA A 247 9.16 11.82 11.59
N LEU A 248 10.04 11.58 10.60
CA LEU A 248 11.42 12.04 10.60
C LEU A 248 11.50 13.56 10.73
N VAL A 249 10.75 14.29 9.90
CA VAL A 249 10.73 15.76 9.94
C VAL A 249 10.17 16.24 11.28
N ALA A 250 9.06 15.68 11.75
CA ALA A 250 8.42 16.09 13.00
C ALA A 250 9.31 15.82 14.22
N TRP A 251 10.12 14.76 14.18
CA TRP A 251 11.13 14.44 15.20
C TRP A 251 12.37 15.32 15.10
N GLY A 252 12.82 15.61 13.88
CA GLY A 252 14.09 16.27 13.56
C GLY A 252 14.03 17.80 13.46
N ARG A 253 12.88 18.44 13.77
CA ARG A 253 12.70 19.90 13.61
C ARG A 253 13.78 20.73 14.31
N ASP A 254 14.20 20.30 15.49
CA ASP A 254 15.20 21.03 16.28
C ASP A 254 16.65 20.62 15.92
N ARG A 255 16.83 19.75 14.90
CA ARG A 255 18.09 19.12 14.51
C ARG A 255 18.33 19.19 13.01
N ALA A 256 18.19 20.38 12.42
CA ALA A 256 18.22 20.58 10.97
C ALA A 256 19.42 19.95 10.25
N ARG A 257 20.62 20.02 10.83
CA ARG A 257 21.83 19.39 10.25
C ARG A 257 21.71 17.86 10.20
N LEU A 258 21.31 17.23 11.30
CA LEU A 258 21.12 15.78 11.37
C LEU A 258 19.99 15.33 10.44
N LEU A 259 18.89 16.09 10.39
CA LEU A 259 17.79 15.84 9.46
C LEU A 259 18.28 15.84 8.00
N GLY A 260 19.08 16.84 7.61
CA GLY A 260 19.67 16.90 6.28
C GLY A 260 20.57 15.70 5.96
N VAL A 261 21.41 15.28 6.91
CA VAL A 261 22.26 14.08 6.76
C VAL A 261 21.41 12.81 6.59
N LEU A 262 20.40 12.61 7.43
CA LEU A 262 19.54 11.42 7.37
C LEU A 262 18.75 11.35 6.05
N VAL A 263 18.22 12.48 5.58
CA VAL A 263 17.56 12.56 4.28
C VAL A 263 18.56 12.27 3.15
N GLY A 264 19.74 12.87 3.19
CA GLY A 264 20.79 12.62 2.19
C GLY A 264 21.22 11.15 2.13
N LEU A 265 21.39 10.50 3.28
CA LEU A 265 21.71 9.08 3.38
C LEU A 265 20.59 8.19 2.84
N ALA A 266 19.33 8.51 3.15
CA ALA A 266 18.18 7.77 2.61
C ALA A 266 18.09 7.89 1.08
N LEU A 267 18.28 9.08 0.53
CA LEU A 267 18.27 9.27 -0.93
C LEU A 267 19.44 8.55 -1.60
N ALA A 268 20.64 8.55 -0.99
CA ALA A 268 21.79 7.80 -1.50
C ALA A 268 21.54 6.28 -1.45
N TYR A 269 20.91 5.81 -0.37
CA TYR A 269 20.50 4.41 -0.21
C TYR A 269 19.49 4.01 -1.30
N ASP A 270 18.41 4.77 -1.47
CA ASP A 270 17.38 4.50 -2.48
C ASP A 270 17.95 4.52 -3.90
N ALA A 271 18.86 5.46 -4.20
CA ALA A 271 19.55 5.52 -5.49
C ALA A 271 20.43 4.28 -5.73
N THR A 272 21.16 3.82 -4.70
CA THR A 272 22.01 2.61 -4.79
C THR A 272 21.14 1.37 -5.00
N HIS A 273 20.03 1.27 -4.26
CA HIS A 273 19.08 0.18 -4.38
C HIS A 273 18.37 0.17 -5.74
N LEU A 274 18.02 1.34 -6.27
CA LEU A 274 17.50 1.47 -7.64
C LEU A 274 18.50 0.91 -8.66
N LEU A 275 19.76 1.34 -8.59
CA LEU A 275 20.80 0.88 -9.51
C LEU A 275 21.00 -0.64 -9.40
N ALA A 276 20.99 -1.19 -8.18
CA ALA A 276 21.06 -2.63 -7.96
C ALA A 276 19.88 -3.36 -8.62
N ARG A 277 18.66 -2.85 -8.45
CA ARG A 277 17.44 -3.42 -9.07
C ARG A 277 17.48 -3.37 -10.58
N LEU A 278 17.83 -2.22 -11.18
CA LEU A 278 17.95 -2.07 -12.63
C LEU A 278 18.98 -3.04 -13.23
N ASN A 279 20.06 -3.32 -12.51
CA ASN A 279 21.05 -4.32 -12.91
C ASN A 279 20.58 -5.77 -12.67
N ALA A 280 19.75 -6.01 -11.65
CA ALA A 280 19.25 -7.34 -11.30
C ALA A 280 18.10 -7.84 -12.20
N VAL A 281 17.31 -6.94 -12.81
CA VAL A 281 16.15 -7.28 -13.67
C VAL A 281 16.50 -8.29 -14.77
N GLN A 282 17.69 -8.21 -15.36
CA GLN A 282 18.11 -9.17 -16.39
C GLN A 282 18.60 -10.51 -15.83
N VAL A 283 19.15 -10.52 -14.61
CA VAL A 283 19.76 -11.71 -13.98
C VAL A 283 18.68 -12.66 -13.47
N ASP A 284 17.59 -12.13 -12.91
CA ASP A 284 16.61 -12.94 -12.18
C ASP A 284 15.48 -13.48 -13.05
N SER A 285 15.24 -12.91 -14.24
CA SER A 285 14.17 -13.35 -15.15
C SER A 285 14.22 -14.86 -15.48
N LYS A 286 15.42 -15.42 -15.72
CA LYS A 286 15.59 -16.86 -16.00
C LYS A 286 15.40 -17.76 -14.78
N ARG A 287 15.55 -17.22 -13.57
CA ARG A 287 15.36 -17.94 -12.30
C ARG A 287 13.90 -17.86 -11.89
N HIS A 288 13.30 -16.68 -11.96
CA HIS A 288 11.87 -16.44 -11.80
C HIS A 288 11.01 -17.35 -12.69
N LEU A 289 11.36 -17.49 -13.97
CA LEU A 289 10.67 -18.43 -14.88
C LEU A 289 10.82 -19.91 -14.48
N ARG A 290 11.88 -20.29 -13.75
CA ARG A 290 12.09 -21.67 -13.26
C ARG A 290 11.43 -21.92 -11.92
N GLU A 291 11.37 -20.89 -11.08
CA GLU A 291 10.88 -20.99 -9.69
C GLU A 291 9.38 -20.67 -9.58
N SER A 292 8.78 -20.01 -10.58
CA SER A 292 7.34 -19.70 -10.62
C SER A 292 6.52 -20.83 -11.28
N PRO A 293 5.78 -21.66 -10.51
CA PRO A 293 4.89 -22.70 -11.02
C PRO A 293 3.73 -22.20 -11.90
N TYR A 294 3.43 -20.90 -11.96
CA TYR A 294 2.31 -20.38 -12.78
C TYR A 294 2.67 -20.13 -14.25
N HIS A 295 3.95 -20.15 -14.61
CA HIS A 295 4.34 -20.09 -16.02
C HIS A 295 4.25 -21.44 -16.74
N PHE A 296 3.91 -22.52 -16.02
CA PHE A 296 3.69 -23.82 -16.61
C PHE A 296 2.20 -23.99 -16.93
N ASN A 297 1.88 -24.03 -18.22
CA ASN A 297 0.77 -24.85 -18.70
C ASN A 297 1.13 -26.30 -18.34
N LEU A 298 0.85 -26.72 -17.10
CA LEU A 298 1.15 -28.07 -16.66
C LEU A 298 0.35 -29.04 -17.54
N PRO A 299 1.00 -30.06 -18.14
CA PRO A 299 0.30 -31.10 -18.86
C PRO A 299 -0.75 -31.74 -17.94
N PRO A 300 -1.92 -32.14 -18.47
CA PRO A 300 -2.93 -32.80 -17.66
C PRO A 300 -2.36 -34.08 -17.06
N GLY A 301 -2.28 -34.14 -15.72
CA GLY A 301 -1.76 -35.29 -14.97
C GLY A 301 -0.56 -35.03 -14.07
N GLU A 302 0.07 -33.85 -14.14
CA GLU A 302 1.07 -33.44 -13.13
C GLU A 302 0.41 -32.82 -11.88
N ARG A 303 1.10 -32.96 -10.74
CA ARG A 303 0.67 -32.55 -9.39
C ARG A 303 0.02 -31.16 -9.40
N THR A 304 -1.03 -31.00 -8.61
CA THR A 304 -1.74 -29.71 -8.55
C THR A 304 -0.77 -28.60 -8.10
N PRO A 305 -0.96 -27.35 -8.56
CA PRO A 305 -0.17 -26.21 -8.06
C PRO A 305 -0.13 -26.14 -6.52
N GLU A 306 -1.22 -26.56 -5.88
CA GLU A 306 -1.34 -26.68 -4.43
C GLU A 306 -0.37 -27.71 -3.84
N GLU A 307 -0.23 -28.90 -4.43
CA GLU A 307 0.70 -29.94 -3.99
C GLU A 307 2.17 -29.52 -4.13
N LEU A 308 2.49 -28.80 -5.21
CA LEU A 308 3.83 -28.24 -5.43
C LEU A 308 4.18 -27.16 -4.40
N LYS A 309 3.25 -26.23 -4.14
CA LYS A 309 3.39 -25.21 -3.08
C LYS A 309 3.55 -25.84 -1.70
N ARG A 310 2.67 -26.79 -1.31
CA ARG A 310 2.75 -27.49 0.00
C ARG A 310 4.06 -28.23 0.19
N ARG A 311 4.72 -28.68 -0.89
CA ARG A 311 6.02 -29.34 -0.82
C ARG A 311 7.16 -28.33 -0.68
N ALA A 312 7.08 -27.19 -1.36
CA ALA A 312 8.06 -26.11 -1.21
C ALA A 312 8.06 -25.58 0.24
N TYR A 313 6.88 -25.28 0.80
CA TYR A 313 6.75 -24.80 2.17
C TYR A 313 7.15 -25.82 3.25
N ARG A 314 7.04 -27.12 2.98
CA ARG A 314 7.52 -28.17 3.90
C ARG A 314 9.04 -28.38 3.87
N ARG A 315 9.73 -27.83 2.86
CA ARG A 315 11.18 -27.93 2.70
C ARG A 315 11.92 -26.68 3.18
N ALA A 316 11.23 -25.55 3.22
CA ALA A 316 11.69 -24.28 3.75
C ALA A 316 11.52 -24.20 5.28
#